data_AF-A0A3N5QHN1-F1
#
_entry.id   AF-A0A3N5QHN1-F1
#
_cell.length_a   1.000
_cell.length_b   1.000
_cell.length_c   1.000
_cell.angle_alpha   90.00
_cell.angle_beta   90.00
_cell.angle_gamma   90.00
#
_symmetry.space_group_name_H-M   'P 1'
#
loop_
_entity.id
_entity.type
_entity.pdbx_description
1 polymer ?
#
loop_
_entity_poly.entity_id
_entity_poly.type
_entity_poly.pdbx_seq_one_letter_code
_entity_poly.pdbx_strand_id
1 'polypeptide(L)'
;MRFKLITLMVFIVMFTIFVVQNTEPISMQVYFWQIETLPKIILLIVTLVLGIIMGIFISSFTNRKKNIKNAANKEIKKEEVFRSGKV
;
A
#
# COMPACT_ATOMS: atom_id res chain seq x y z
N MET A 1 -6.91 -27.94 10.46
CA MET A 1 -7.76 -26.90 11.09
C MET A 1 -7.14 -26.33 12.38
N ARG A 2 -6.56 -27.15 13.27
CA ARG A 2 -5.91 -26.68 14.52
C ARG A 2 -4.76 -25.69 14.31
N PHE A 3 -3.91 -25.91 13.31
CA PHE A 3 -2.79 -25.00 13.02
C PHE A 3 -3.26 -23.58 12.65
N LYS A 4 -4.33 -23.46 11.85
CA LYS A 4 -4.93 -22.15 11.51
C LYS A 4 -5.41 -21.40 12.75
N LEU A 5 -6.01 -22.11 13.71
CA LEU A 5 -6.48 -21.55 14.98
C LEU A 5 -5.30 -21.12 15.88
N ILE A 6 -4.25 -21.94 15.97
CA ILE A 6 -3.05 -21.62 16.74
C ILE A 6 -2.36 -20.39 16.15
N THR A 7 -2.17 -20.35 14.83
CA THR A 7 -1.61 -19.19 14.13
C THR A 7 -2.47 -17.95 14.37
N LEU A 8 -3.80 -18.05 14.27
CA LEU A 8 -4.70 -16.93 14.54
C LEU A 8 -4.58 -16.43 15.98
N MET A 9 -4.52 -17.33 16.96
CA MET A 9 -4.33 -16.97 18.37
C MET A 9 -3.00 -16.25 18.61
N VAL A 10 -1.91 -16.74 18.02
CA VAL A 10 -0.60 -16.08 18.11
C VAL A 10 -0.67 -14.67 17.52
N PHE A 11 -1.30 -14.52 16.35
CA PHE A 11 -1.50 -13.21 15.74
C PHE A 11 -2.33 -12.27 16.61
N ILE A 12 -3.42 -12.75 17.21
CA ILE A 12 -4.26 -11.94 18.11
C ILE A 12 -3.45 -11.47 19.31
N VAL A 13 -2.75 -12.36 20.01
CA VAL A 13 -1.94 -12.00 21.18
C VAL A 13 -0.86 -10.98 20.79
N MET A 14 -0.16 -11.22 19.68
CA MET A 14 0.89 -10.31 19.22
C MET A 14 0.32 -8.95 18.80
N PHE A 15 -0.84 -8.93 18.16
CA PHE A 15 -1.54 -7.70 17.80
C PHE A 15 -2.02 -6.93 19.03
N THR A 16 -2.57 -7.61 20.04
CA THR A 16 -2.98 -6.97 21.30
C THR A 16 -1.77 -6.35 22.02
N ILE A 17 -0.65 -7.07 22.12
CA ILE A 17 0.59 -6.55 22.71
C ILE A 17 1.05 -5.31 21.93
N PHE A 18 1.05 -5.37 20.60
CA PHE A 18 1.38 -4.23 19.76
C PHE A 18 0.46 -3.02 20.04
N VAL A 19 -0.85 -3.21 20.14
CA VAL A 19 -1.78 -2.10 20.45
C VAL A 19 -1.47 -1.51 21.82
N VAL A 20 -1.38 -2.35 22.87
CA VAL A 20 -1.15 -1.90 24.25
C VAL A 20 0.20 -1.20 24.42
N GLN A 21 1.26 -1.68 23.76
CA GLN A 21 2.56 -1.00 23.80
C GLN A 21 2.58 0.33 23.05
N ASN A 22 1.61 0.59 22.18
CA ASN A 22 1.52 1.83 21.41
C ASN A 22 0.38 2.74 21.90
N THR A 23 -0.24 2.47 23.06
CA THR A 23 -1.17 3.43 23.69
C THR A 23 -0.45 4.53 24.47
N GLU A 24 0.88 4.48 24.57
CA GLU A 24 1.66 5.55 25.20
C GLU A 24 1.36 6.90 24.52
N PRO A 25 1.00 7.94 25.32
CA PRO A 25 0.72 9.26 24.80
C PRO A 25 2.03 9.92 24.38
N ILE A 26 2.04 10.46 23.17
CA ILE A 26 3.16 11.23 22.63
C ILE A 26 2.71 12.67 22.36
N SER A 27 3.65 13.60 22.56
CA SER A 27 3.50 15.00 22.16
C SER A 27 4.11 15.16 20.78
N MET A 28 3.36 15.71 19.83
CA MET A 28 3.84 15.93 18.47
C MET A 28 3.59 17.35 18.02
N GLN A 29 4.59 17.94 17.37
CA GLN A 29 4.44 19.17 16.63
C GLN A 29 4.35 18.87 15.13
N VAL A 30 3.22 19.21 14.51
CA VAL A 30 2.98 19.05 13.08
C VAL A 30 2.90 20.44 12.46
N TYR A 31 3.97 20.85 11.78
CA TYR A 31 4.12 22.22 11.27
C TYR A 31 3.92 23.27 12.38
N PHE A 32 2.73 23.87 12.46
CA PHE A 32 2.37 24.87 13.47
C PHE A 32 1.41 24.34 14.54
N TRP A 33 0.99 23.08 14.45
CA TRP A 33 0.04 22.47 15.38
C TRP A 33 0.76 21.68 16.45
N GLN A 34 0.41 21.94 17.71
CA GLN A 34 0.88 21.19 18.86
C GLN A 34 -0.24 20.25 19.29
N ILE A 35 -0.02 18.95 19.10
CA ILE A 35 -0.93 17.92 19.57
C ILE A 35 -0.32 17.31 20.82
N GLU A 36 -0.92 17.63 21.95
CA GLU A 36 -0.54 17.07 23.23
C GLU A 36 -1.36 15.81 23.48
N THR A 37 -0.72 14.75 23.97
CA THR A 37 -1.36 13.51 24.43
C THR A 37 -2.00 12.61 23.35
N LEU A 38 -1.45 12.58 22.13
CA LEU A 38 -1.93 11.63 21.12
C LEU A 38 -1.38 10.22 21.38
N PRO A 39 -2.21 9.16 21.47
CA PRO A 39 -1.71 7.79 21.51
C PRO A 39 -0.90 7.44 20.24
N LYS A 40 0.31 6.91 20.41
CA LYS A 40 1.22 6.55 19.32
C LYS A 40 0.57 5.63 18.26
N ILE A 41 -0.35 4.75 18.66
CA ILE A 41 -1.06 3.84 17.77
C ILE A 41 -1.90 4.57 16.71
N ILE A 42 -2.48 5.73 17.06
CA ILE A 42 -3.28 6.53 16.13
C ILE A 42 -2.37 7.05 15.02
N LEU A 43 -1.19 7.55 15.39
CA LEU A 43 -0.20 8.02 14.43
C LEU A 43 0.19 6.89 13.47
N LEU A 44 0.51 5.70 13.99
CA LEU A 44 0.91 4.56 13.17
C LEU A 44 -0.18 4.16 12.16
N ILE A 45 -1.45 4.14 12.57
CA ILE A 45 -2.58 3.84 11.69
C ILE A 45 -2.71 4.91 10.60
N VAL A 46 -2.66 6.20 10.97
CA VAL A 46 -2.75 7.31 10.02
C VAL A 46 -1.62 7.25 9.00
N THR A 47 -0.37 7.06 9.45
CA THR A 47 0.78 6.95 8.56
C THR A 47 0.67 5.74 7.63
N LEU A 48 0.19 4.60 8.12
CA LEU A 48 -0.03 3.41 7.29
C LEU A 48 -1.08 3.67 6.20
N VAL A 49 -2.22 4.27 6.56
CA VAL A 49 -3.29 4.59 5.62
C VAL A 49 -2.79 5.57 4.56
N LEU A 50 -2.09 6.63 4.96
CA LEU A 50 -1.49 7.60 4.03
C LEU A 50 -0.48 6.92 3.08
N GLY A 51 0.36 6.02 3.61
CA GLY A 51 1.30 5.24 2.81
C GLY A 51 0.61 4.35 1.77
N ILE A 52 -0.48 3.66 2.15
CA ILE A 52 -1.29 2.84 1.24
C ILE A 52 -1.91 3.72 0.14
N ILE A 53 -2.53 4.84 0.53
CA ILE A 53 -3.13 5.77 -0.41
C ILE A 53 -2.06 6.26 -1.39
N MET A 54 -0.92 6.77 -0.91
CA MET A 54 0.19 7.20 -1.77
C MET A 54 0.66 6.08 -2.70
N GLY A 55 0.81 4.85 -2.18
CA GLY A 55 1.20 3.69 -2.99
C GLY A 55 0.21 3.38 -4.13
N ILE A 56 -1.10 3.47 -3.86
CA ILE A 56 -2.15 3.30 -4.88
C ILE A 56 -2.05 4.41 -5.93
N PHE A 57 -1.90 5.67 -5.51
CA PHE A 57 -1.73 6.79 -6.43
C PHE A 57 -0.50 6.60 -7.34
N ILE A 58 0.66 6.30 -6.76
CA ILE A 58 1.92 6.08 -7.50
C ILE A 58 1.79 4.91 -8.49
N SER A 59 1.17 3.81 -8.05
CA SER A 59 0.91 2.63 -8.89
C SER A 59 0.00 2.97 -10.07
N SER A 60 -1.06 3.75 -9.84
CA SER A 60 -1.98 4.21 -10.89
C SER A 60 -1.26 5.01 -11.99
N PHE A 61 -0.40 5.96 -11.60
CA PHE A 61 0.40 6.74 -12.56
C PHE A 61 1.39 5.86 -13.35
N THR A 62 2.04 4.90 -12.68
CA THR A 62 3.03 4.02 -13.30
C THR A 62 2.38 3.04 -14.28
N ASN A 63 1.24 2.45 -13.90
CA ASN A 63 0.52 1.49 -14.73
C ASN A 63 -0.11 2.15 -15.97
N ARG A 64 -0.54 3.41 -15.88
CA ARG A 64 -1.04 4.16 -17.04
C ARG A 64 0.02 4.30 -18.14
N LYS A 65 1.27 4.59 -17.77
CA LYS A 65 2.39 4.68 -18.73
C LYS A 65 2.72 3.33 -19.37
N LYS A 66 2.64 2.24 -18.60
CA LYS A 66 2.86 0.87 -19.09
C LYS A 66 1.77 0.43 -20.07
N ASN A 67 0.50 0.75 -19.79
CA ASN A 67 -0.62 0.37 -20.65
C ASN A 67 -0.59 1.09 -22.01
N ILE A 68 -0.24 2.38 -22.02
CA ILE A 68 -0.10 3.15 -23.28
C ILE A 68 1.05 2.58 -24.14
N LYS A 69 2.20 2.27 -23.53
CA LYS A 69 3.35 1.69 -24.23
C LYS A 69 3.03 0.29 -24.79
N ASN A 70 2.27 -0.50 -24.04
CA ASN A 70 1.84 -1.83 -24.46
C ASN A 70 0.81 -1.78 -25.61
N ALA A 71 -0.09 -0.80 -25.60
CA ALA A 71 -1.04 -0.59 -26.70
C ALA A 71 -0.31 -0.21 -28.00
N ALA A 72 0.61 0.76 -27.94
CA ALA A 72 1.42 1.17 -29.09
C ALA A 72 2.28 0.01 -29.65
N ASN A 73 2.94 -0.78 -28.80
CA ASN A 73 3.69 -1.95 -29.25
C ASN A 73 2.81 -3.04 -29.88
N LYS A 74 1.55 -3.17 -29.46
CA LYS A 74 0.61 -4.15 -30.02
C LYS A 74 0.16 -3.76 -31.42
N GLU A 75 0.01 -2.47 -31.70
CA GLU A 75 -0.32 -1.94 -33.02
C GLU A 75 0.87 -2.09 -33.98
N ILE A 76 2.07 -1.71 -33.57
CA ILE A 76 3.31 -1.87 -34.36
C ILE A 76 3.52 -3.35 -34.73
N LYS A 77 3.37 -4.26 -33.77
CA LYS A 77 3.53 -5.70 -34.02
C LYS A 77 2.47 -6.27 -34.97
N LYS A 78 1.23 -5.75 -34.95
CA LYS A 78 0.19 -6.14 -35.93
C LYS A 78 0.55 -5.67 -37.34
N GLU A 79 1.06 -4.45 -37.48
CA GLU A 79 1.46 -3.87 -38.77
C GLU A 79 2.67 -4.60 -39.36
N GLU A 80 3.65 -4.99 -38.53
CA GLU A 80 4.78 -5.82 -38.95
C GLU A 80 4.36 -7.22 -39.43
N VAL A 81 3.44 -7.87 -38.70
CA VAL A 81 2.90 -9.19 -39.10
C VAL A 81 2.16 -9.09 -40.43
N PHE A 82 1.30 -8.07 -40.59
CA PHE A 82 0.57 -7.81 -41.83
C PHE A 82 1.51 -7.53 -43.02
N ARG A 83 2.55 -6.71 -42.83
CA ARG A 83 3.56 -6.43 -43.87
C ARG A 83 4.45 -7.62 -44.21
N SER A 84 4.66 -8.54 -43.27
CA SER A 84 5.50 -9.73 -43.49
C SER A 84 4.82 -10.85 -44.30
N GLY A 85 3.54 -10.69 -44.66
CA GLY A 85 2.76 -11.70 -45.39
C GLY A 85 2.52 -12.99 -44.62
N LYS A 86 2.88 -13.05 -43.32
CA LYS A 86 2.55 -14.13 -42.40
C LYS A 86 1.10 -13.92 -41.93
N VAL A 87 0.15 -14.44 -42.70
CA VAL A 87 -1.26 -14.58 -42.29
C VAL A 87 -1.50 -16.02 -41.88
#